data_AF-A0A6L7F080-F1
#
_entry.id   AF-A0A6L7F080-F1
#
_cell.length_a   1.000
_cell.length_b   1.000
_cell.length_c   1.000
_cell.angle_alpha   90.00
_cell.angle_beta   90.00
_cell.angle_gamma   90.00
#
_symmetry.space_group_name_H-M   'P 1'
#
loop_
_entity.id
_entity.type
_entity.pdbx_description
1 polymer ?
#
loop_
_entity_poly.entity_id
_entity_poly.type
_entity_poly.pdbx_seq_one_letter_code
_entity_poly.pdbx_strand_id
1 'polypeptide(L)'
;MGFTDRLGGMARAWVHVKTTELITTDRSVREDAGLRSDQVEHEARVGLGDQAVRTALPGLADAAERQAERRRLAEAEQVAAEQSELRALPRAQVSLRSSGTADGAVDAELPLRWEEVDGELLVEVLPLADARPVLDGHELTRLAFLLPEPARDGTWDLAAVYAARRASGLDDLLDWGLELGDDGESAWWFDPGAGPSTLTLADDCRRVSLALSLSGAAGRATVTAEITRAVPAAPL
;
A
#
# COMPACT_ATOMS: atom_id res chain seq x y z
N MET A 1 -20.00 49.83 17.62
CA MET A 1 -20.52 48.46 17.41
C MET A 1 -19.37 47.50 17.69
N GLY A 2 -19.51 46.70 18.75
CA GLY A 2 -18.40 46.05 19.44
C GLY A 2 -17.92 44.75 18.80
N PHE A 3 -16.61 44.57 18.78
CA PHE A 3 -15.90 43.35 18.34
C PHE A 3 -16.40 42.07 19.07
N THR A 4 -16.94 42.21 20.28
CA THR A 4 -17.54 41.16 21.10
C THR A 4 -18.87 40.61 20.55
N ASP A 5 -19.68 41.43 19.86
CA ASP A 5 -20.94 40.98 19.28
C ASP A 5 -20.73 40.16 17.99
N ARG A 6 -19.66 40.47 17.23
CA ARG A 6 -19.26 39.66 16.06
C ARG A 6 -18.76 38.28 16.45
N LEU A 7 -17.91 38.21 17.48
CA LEU A 7 -17.39 36.93 17.99
C LEU A 7 -18.51 36.05 18.58
N GLY A 8 -19.46 36.65 19.31
CA GLY A 8 -20.62 35.92 19.82
C GLY A 8 -21.56 35.40 18.72
N GLY A 9 -21.72 36.14 17.63
CA GLY A 9 -22.51 35.72 16.47
C GLY A 9 -21.87 34.56 15.68
N MET A 10 -20.55 34.62 15.47
CA MET A 10 -19.79 33.56 14.76
C MET A 10 -19.76 32.25 15.54
N ALA A 11 -19.58 32.30 16.86
CA ALA A 11 -19.61 31.10 17.71
C ALA A 11 -20.97 30.39 17.67
N ARG A 12 -22.09 31.14 17.71
CA ARG A 12 -23.43 30.53 17.59
C ARG A 12 -23.69 29.94 16.21
N ALA A 13 -23.23 30.60 15.14
CA ALA A 13 -23.36 30.08 13.79
C ALA A 13 -22.58 28.77 13.61
N TRP A 14 -21.33 28.71 14.09
CA TRP A 14 -20.50 27.52 14.03
C TRP A 14 -21.08 26.34 14.84
N VAL A 15 -21.57 26.60 16.06
CA VAL A 15 -22.24 25.58 16.88
C VAL A 15 -23.50 25.05 16.19
N HIS A 16 -24.30 25.93 15.56
CA HIS A 16 -25.52 25.50 14.87
C HIS A 16 -25.22 24.63 13.64
N VAL A 17 -24.16 24.96 12.88
CA VAL A 17 -23.70 24.16 11.72
C VAL A 17 -23.23 22.77 12.17
N LYS A 18 -22.35 22.69 13.17
CA LYS A 18 -21.83 21.39 13.68
C LYS A 18 -22.91 20.54 14.36
N THR A 19 -23.85 21.18 15.06
CA THR A 19 -25.00 20.48 15.64
C THR A 19 -25.92 19.92 14.55
N THR A 20 -26.11 20.65 13.45
CA THR A 20 -26.91 20.19 12.30
C THR A 20 -26.20 19.05 11.57
N GLU A 21 -24.88 19.11 11.41
CA GLU A 21 -24.06 18.05 10.82
C GLU A 21 -24.11 16.75 11.64
N LEU A 22 -24.09 16.85 12.98
CA LEU A 22 -24.07 15.70 13.89
C LEU A 22 -25.44 15.06 14.14
N ILE A 23 -26.54 15.81 14.00
CA ILE A 23 -27.90 15.33 14.33
C ILE A 23 -28.68 14.94 13.07
N THR A 24 -28.30 15.41 11.89
CA THR A 24 -29.08 15.16 10.66
C THR A 24 -28.64 13.88 9.93
N THR A 25 -29.56 12.94 9.77
CA THR A 25 -29.37 11.67 9.03
C THR A 25 -29.49 11.85 7.50
N ASP A 26 -29.90 13.04 7.04
CA ASP A 26 -30.20 13.34 5.65
C ASP A 26 -28.95 13.77 4.84
N ARG A 27 -28.77 13.20 3.65
CA ARG A 27 -27.52 13.26 2.86
C ARG A 27 -27.34 14.60 2.14
N SER A 28 -28.42 15.20 1.65
CA SER A 28 -28.35 16.49 0.92
C SER A 28 -28.04 17.67 1.84
N VAL A 29 -28.54 17.64 3.08
CA VAL A 29 -28.24 18.66 4.11
C VAL A 29 -26.79 18.59 4.56
N ARG A 30 -26.17 17.40 4.54
CA ARG A 30 -24.77 17.18 4.88
C ARG A 30 -23.81 17.76 3.84
N GLU A 31 -24.15 17.64 2.56
CA GLU A 31 -23.32 18.13 1.45
C GLU A 31 -23.35 19.67 1.36
N ASP A 32 -24.52 20.31 1.55
CA ASP A 32 -24.64 21.78 1.59
C ASP A 32 -24.00 22.42 2.84
N ALA A 33 -23.95 21.69 3.96
CA ALA A 33 -23.27 22.13 5.17
C ALA A 33 -21.73 22.06 5.05
N GLY A 34 -21.20 21.05 4.33
CA GLY A 34 -19.77 20.87 4.11
C GLY A 34 -19.12 22.06 3.40
N LEU A 35 -19.76 22.59 2.35
CA LEU A 35 -19.22 23.68 1.54
C LEU A 35 -19.16 25.04 2.27
N ARG A 36 -19.95 25.24 3.33
CA ARG A 36 -19.86 26.43 4.19
C ARG A 36 -19.02 26.19 5.46
N SER A 37 -18.73 24.94 5.80
CA SER A 37 -17.95 24.57 6.99
C SER A 37 -16.49 24.98 6.85
N ASP A 38 -15.85 24.70 5.72
CA ASP A 38 -14.39 24.87 5.58
C ASP A 38 -13.92 26.32 5.75
N GLN A 39 -14.71 27.27 5.25
CA GLN A 39 -14.38 28.70 5.33
C GLN A 39 -14.60 29.25 6.75
N VAL A 40 -15.67 28.80 7.42
CA VAL A 40 -15.96 29.18 8.82
C VAL A 40 -15.03 28.45 9.79
N GLU A 41 -14.59 27.24 9.48
CA GLU A 41 -13.68 26.43 10.30
C GLU A 41 -12.26 26.99 10.29
N HIS A 42 -11.78 27.50 9.15
CA HIS A 42 -10.50 28.17 9.08
C HIS A 42 -10.50 29.49 9.88
N GLU A 43 -11.54 30.32 9.74
CA GLU A 43 -11.67 31.57 10.49
C GLU A 43 -11.92 31.33 11.99
N ALA A 44 -12.66 30.28 12.35
CA ALA A 44 -12.91 29.89 13.73
C ALA A 44 -11.67 29.28 14.40
N ARG A 45 -10.87 28.43 13.72
CA ARG A 45 -9.61 27.89 14.27
C ARG A 45 -8.57 28.97 14.53
N VAL A 46 -8.51 29.98 13.67
CA VAL A 46 -7.57 31.10 13.82
C VAL A 46 -8.04 32.09 14.90
N GLY A 47 -9.36 32.26 15.10
CA GLY A 47 -9.93 33.21 16.07
C GLY A 47 -10.25 32.64 17.46
N LEU A 48 -10.51 31.34 17.58
CA LEU A 48 -10.91 30.66 18.82
C LEU A 48 -9.85 29.59 19.12
N GLY A 49 -8.88 29.91 19.97
CA GLY A 49 -7.89 28.94 20.43
C GLY A 49 -8.58 27.65 20.92
N ASP A 50 -7.98 26.50 20.62
CA ASP A 50 -8.49 25.13 20.85
C ASP A 50 -9.10 24.92 22.26
N GLN A 51 -8.63 25.71 23.22
CA GLN A 51 -9.10 25.76 24.60
C GLN A 51 -10.53 26.34 24.77
N ALA A 52 -10.93 27.36 24.00
CA ALA A 52 -12.26 27.98 24.10
C ALA A 52 -13.37 27.08 23.53
N VAL A 53 -13.07 26.32 22.47
CA VAL A 53 -13.99 25.35 21.86
C VAL A 53 -14.25 24.17 22.81
N ARG A 54 -13.21 23.67 23.49
CA ARG A 54 -13.35 22.62 24.51
C ARG A 54 -14.20 23.05 25.70
N THR A 55 -14.12 24.31 26.13
CA THR A 55 -14.92 24.81 27.26
C THR A 55 -16.38 25.09 26.90
N ALA A 56 -16.69 25.43 25.64
CA ALA A 56 -18.04 25.78 25.22
C ALA A 56 -18.93 24.56 24.92
N LEU A 57 -18.34 23.42 24.57
CA LEU A 57 -19.05 22.17 24.24
C LEU A 57 -18.34 20.97 24.88
N PRO A 58 -18.58 20.69 26.18
CA PRO A 58 -17.87 19.64 26.92
C PRO A 58 -18.02 18.24 26.30
N GLY A 59 -19.09 17.97 25.55
CA GLY A 59 -19.30 16.68 24.88
C GLY A 59 -18.51 16.45 23.58
N LEU A 60 -17.86 17.48 23.01
CA LEU A 60 -17.08 17.34 21.77
C LEU A 60 -15.77 16.58 21.98
N ALA A 61 -15.11 16.77 23.13
CA ALA A 61 -13.89 16.03 23.47
C ALA A 61 -14.19 14.52 23.57
N ASP A 62 -15.23 14.15 24.31
CA ASP A 62 -15.67 12.75 24.46
C ASP A 62 -16.15 12.13 23.13
N ALA A 63 -16.74 12.94 22.23
CA ALA A 63 -17.13 12.48 20.90
C ALA A 63 -15.91 12.25 19.99
N ALA A 64 -14.94 13.17 20.01
CA ALA A 64 -13.69 13.04 19.27
C ALA A 64 -12.85 11.84 19.76
N GLU A 65 -12.78 11.62 21.07
CA GLU A 65 -12.10 10.47 21.66
C GLU A 65 -12.78 9.14 21.26
N ARG A 66 -14.11 9.07 21.34
CA ARG A 66 -14.87 7.89 20.86
C ARG A 66 -14.70 7.64 19.36
N GLN A 67 -14.59 8.69 18.55
CA GLN A 67 -14.35 8.56 17.12
C GLN A 67 -12.92 8.09 16.83
N ALA A 68 -11.92 8.62 17.55
CA ALA A 68 -10.54 8.17 17.43
C ALA A 68 -10.39 6.70 17.85
N GLU A 69 -11.05 6.30 18.94
CA GLU A 69 -11.04 4.91 19.40
C GLU A 69 -11.71 3.97 18.41
N ARG A 70 -12.87 4.35 17.85
CA ARG A 70 -13.52 3.57 16.78
C ARG A 70 -12.64 3.42 15.55
N ARG A 71 -11.89 4.46 15.18
CA ARG A 71 -10.93 4.39 14.06
C ARG A 71 -9.79 3.43 14.37
N ARG A 72 -9.18 3.52 15.54
CA ARG A 72 -8.11 2.60 15.97
C ARG A 72 -8.57 1.15 15.99
N LEU A 73 -9.78 0.88 16.49
CA LEU A 73 -10.35 -0.46 16.50
C LEU A 73 -10.60 -0.96 15.07
N ALA A 74 -11.16 -0.12 14.19
CA ALA A 74 -11.38 -0.48 12.80
C ALA A 74 -10.07 -0.73 12.04
N GLU A 75 -9.04 0.09 12.27
CA GLU A 75 -7.70 -0.09 11.72
C GLU A 75 -7.06 -1.39 12.22
N ALA A 76 -7.17 -1.68 13.53
CA ALA A 76 -6.67 -2.92 14.10
C ALA A 76 -7.39 -4.16 13.55
N GLU A 77 -8.71 -4.08 13.34
CA GLU A 77 -9.50 -5.15 12.71
C GLU A 77 -9.09 -5.37 11.25
N GLN A 78 -8.85 -4.28 10.48
CA GLN A 78 -8.38 -4.36 9.10
C GLN A 78 -7.00 -5.02 9.02
N VAL A 79 -6.03 -4.56 9.82
CA VAL A 79 -4.68 -5.15 9.87
C VAL A 79 -4.76 -6.62 10.27
N ALA A 80 -5.60 -6.97 11.26
CA ALA A 80 -5.77 -8.36 11.66
C ALA A 80 -6.38 -9.23 10.55
N ALA A 81 -7.35 -8.71 9.81
CA ALA A 81 -7.96 -9.40 8.68
C ALA A 81 -6.94 -9.64 7.54
N GLU A 82 -6.20 -8.60 7.15
CA GLU A 82 -5.15 -8.69 6.13
C GLU A 82 -4.07 -9.71 6.52
N GLN A 83 -3.59 -9.68 7.77
CA GLN A 83 -2.62 -10.67 8.26
C GLN A 83 -3.18 -12.10 8.25
N SER A 84 -4.48 -12.26 8.54
CA SER A 84 -5.14 -13.56 8.46
C SER A 84 -5.23 -14.07 7.02
N GLU A 85 -5.55 -13.20 6.07
CA GLU A 85 -5.59 -13.54 4.63
C GLU A 85 -4.20 -13.94 4.13
N LEU A 86 -3.17 -13.15 4.45
CA LEU A 86 -1.78 -13.48 4.08
C LEU A 86 -1.31 -14.81 4.67
N ARG A 87 -1.70 -15.12 5.91
CA ARG A 87 -1.35 -16.40 6.56
C ARG A 87 -2.04 -17.60 5.90
N ALA A 88 -3.17 -17.40 5.24
CA ALA A 88 -3.90 -18.44 4.52
C ALA A 88 -3.33 -18.71 3.12
N LEU A 89 -2.50 -17.82 2.59
CA LEU A 89 -1.87 -18.02 1.28
C LEU A 89 -0.91 -19.22 1.29
N PRO A 90 -0.78 -19.91 0.13
CA PRO A 90 0.28 -20.90 -0.06
C PRO A 90 1.66 -20.32 0.24
N ARG A 91 2.54 -21.15 0.79
CA ARG A 91 3.92 -20.77 1.08
C ARG A 91 4.84 -21.19 -0.07
N ALA A 92 5.84 -20.38 -0.34
CA ALA A 92 6.90 -20.68 -1.29
C ALA A 92 8.28 -20.48 -0.64
N GLN A 93 9.23 -21.31 -1.02
CA GLN A 93 10.63 -21.08 -0.69
C GLN A 93 11.16 -19.96 -1.59
N VAL A 94 11.68 -18.91 -0.99
CA VAL A 94 12.19 -17.71 -1.68
C VAL A 94 13.66 -17.53 -1.32
N SER A 95 14.51 -17.49 -2.34
CA SER A 95 15.93 -17.13 -2.24
C SER A 95 16.15 -15.84 -3.02
N LEU A 96 16.40 -14.74 -2.33
CA LEU A 96 16.66 -13.42 -2.91
C LEU A 96 18.12 -13.06 -2.72
N ARG A 97 18.73 -12.47 -3.75
CA ARG A 97 20.04 -11.83 -3.65
C ARG A 97 20.05 -10.51 -4.36
N SER A 98 20.61 -9.49 -3.72
CA SER A 98 20.85 -8.18 -4.30
C SER A 98 22.36 -7.98 -4.49
N SER A 99 22.70 -7.18 -5.50
CA SER A 99 24.07 -6.73 -5.74
C SER A 99 24.07 -5.31 -6.32
N GLY A 100 25.14 -4.55 -6.07
CA GLY A 100 25.31 -3.21 -6.61
C GLY A 100 25.84 -2.22 -5.57
N THR A 101 25.03 -1.24 -5.16
CA THR A 101 25.39 -0.30 -4.10
C THR A 101 25.53 -0.99 -2.73
N ALA A 102 24.73 -2.04 -2.52
CA ALA A 102 24.80 -2.94 -1.37
C ALA A 102 24.58 -4.38 -1.86
N ASP A 103 25.14 -5.33 -1.12
CA ASP A 103 25.03 -6.76 -1.39
C ASP A 103 24.33 -7.46 -0.22
N GLY A 104 23.35 -8.30 -0.55
CA GLY A 104 22.47 -8.92 0.43
C GLY A 104 21.91 -10.24 -0.06
N ALA A 105 21.51 -11.07 0.88
CA ALA A 105 20.87 -12.34 0.59
C ALA A 105 19.82 -12.67 1.65
N VAL A 106 18.71 -13.23 1.20
CA VAL A 106 17.59 -13.68 2.02
C VAL A 106 17.17 -15.06 1.53
N ASP A 107 17.05 -16.01 2.45
CA ASP A 107 16.43 -17.30 2.21
C ASP A 107 15.29 -17.47 3.22
N ALA A 108 14.04 -17.49 2.75
CA ALA A 108 12.86 -17.51 3.61
C ALA A 108 11.68 -18.25 2.98
N GLU A 109 10.80 -18.81 3.81
CA GLU A 109 9.51 -19.33 3.40
C GLU A 109 8.44 -18.24 3.55
N LEU A 110 7.91 -17.76 2.42
CA LEU A 110 7.05 -16.58 2.39
C LEU A 110 5.68 -16.88 1.76
N PRO A 111 4.62 -16.18 2.18
CA PRO A 111 3.32 -16.23 1.50
C PRO A 111 3.47 -15.84 0.02
N LEU A 112 2.81 -16.61 -0.84
CA LEU A 112 2.81 -16.44 -2.29
C LEU A 112 1.38 -16.33 -2.79
N ARG A 113 1.08 -15.23 -3.47
CA ARG A 113 -0.09 -15.10 -4.33
C ARG A 113 0.30 -15.47 -5.75
N TRP A 114 -0.50 -16.35 -6.37
CA TRP A 114 -0.28 -16.86 -7.72
C TRP A 114 -1.62 -16.94 -8.43
N GLU A 115 -1.92 -15.96 -9.27
CA GLU A 115 -3.26 -15.76 -9.82
C GLU A 115 -3.19 -15.37 -11.30
N GLU A 116 -4.15 -15.87 -12.10
CA GLU A 116 -4.33 -15.39 -13.47
C GLU A 116 -5.39 -14.29 -13.48
N VAL A 117 -5.01 -13.09 -13.93
CA VAL A 117 -5.85 -11.90 -14.01
C VAL A 117 -5.85 -11.42 -15.45
N ASP A 118 -7.02 -11.37 -16.10
CA ASP A 118 -7.17 -10.92 -17.49
C ASP A 118 -6.26 -11.62 -18.52
N GLY A 119 -5.94 -12.89 -18.28
CA GLY A 119 -5.06 -13.70 -19.14
C GLY A 119 -3.56 -13.51 -18.87
N GLU A 120 -3.21 -12.76 -17.82
CA GLU A 120 -1.86 -12.49 -17.37
C GLU A 120 -1.61 -13.18 -16.03
N LEU A 121 -0.38 -13.63 -15.79
CA LEU A 121 -0.03 -14.28 -14.53
C LEU A 121 0.55 -13.25 -13.55
N LEU A 122 -0.16 -13.00 -12.45
CA LEU A 122 0.30 -12.23 -11.30
C LEU A 122 0.99 -13.16 -10.30
N VAL A 123 2.22 -12.81 -9.94
CA VAL A 123 2.98 -13.47 -8.88
C VAL A 123 3.40 -12.43 -7.86
N GLU A 124 2.99 -12.63 -6.61
CA GLU A 124 3.37 -11.74 -5.50
C GLU A 124 3.89 -12.53 -4.31
N VAL A 125 5.05 -12.14 -3.81
CA VAL A 125 5.60 -12.59 -2.55
C VAL A 125 5.34 -11.51 -1.50
N LEU A 126 4.63 -11.89 -0.45
CA LEU A 126 4.07 -10.95 0.55
C LEU A 126 4.49 -11.39 1.96
N PRO A 127 5.64 -10.93 2.48
CA PRO A 127 6.07 -11.24 3.84
C PRO A 127 5.04 -10.80 4.88
N LEU A 128 4.90 -11.60 5.95
CA LEU A 128 4.06 -11.20 7.09
C LEU A 128 4.74 -10.06 7.85
N ALA A 129 3.93 -9.16 8.43
CA ALA A 129 4.47 -7.99 9.13
C ALA A 129 5.33 -8.37 10.36
N ASP A 130 5.08 -9.54 10.96
CA ASP A 130 5.84 -10.08 12.10
C ASP A 130 7.07 -10.90 11.71
N ALA A 131 7.32 -11.10 10.41
CA ALA A 131 8.38 -11.97 9.89
C ALA A 131 8.97 -11.47 8.56
N ARG A 132 9.18 -10.16 8.43
CA ARG A 132 9.79 -9.56 7.23
C ARG A 132 11.28 -9.88 7.18
N PRO A 133 11.78 -10.54 6.12
CA PRO A 133 13.21 -10.74 5.98
C PRO A 133 13.90 -9.42 5.61
N VAL A 134 15.18 -9.31 5.96
CA VAL A 134 15.97 -8.10 5.72
C VAL A 134 16.94 -8.32 4.56
N LEU A 135 16.84 -7.49 3.53
CA LEU A 135 17.74 -7.44 2.37
C LEU A 135 18.45 -6.09 2.36
N ASP A 136 19.79 -6.09 2.32
CA ASP A 136 20.60 -4.85 2.36
C ASP A 136 20.31 -3.91 3.54
N GLY A 137 19.89 -4.47 4.67
CA GLY A 137 19.52 -3.67 5.85
C GLY A 137 18.11 -3.08 5.80
N HIS A 138 17.31 -3.41 4.79
CA HIS A 138 15.92 -2.99 4.65
C HIS A 138 14.96 -4.19 4.71
N GLU A 139 13.81 -4.04 5.36
CA GLU A 139 12.77 -5.07 5.38
C GLU A 139 12.16 -5.26 4.00
N LEU A 140 12.00 -6.51 3.56
CA LEU A 140 11.23 -6.85 2.37
C LEU A 140 9.73 -6.72 2.68
N THR A 141 9.02 -5.86 1.95
CA THR A 141 7.56 -5.69 2.12
C THR A 141 6.78 -6.32 0.98
N ARG A 142 7.31 -6.31 -0.25
CA ARG A 142 6.66 -6.91 -1.42
C ARG A 142 7.66 -7.18 -2.54
N LEU A 143 7.50 -8.32 -3.20
CA LEU A 143 8.07 -8.59 -4.52
C LEU A 143 6.91 -9.01 -5.43
N ALA A 144 6.66 -8.24 -6.48
CA ALA A 144 5.55 -8.49 -7.39
C ALA A 144 6.01 -8.43 -8.85
N PHE A 145 5.42 -9.29 -9.67
CA PHE A 145 5.55 -9.20 -11.11
C PHE A 145 4.34 -9.79 -11.85
N LEU A 146 4.06 -9.20 -13.02
CA LEU A 146 2.95 -9.56 -13.90
C LEU A 146 3.49 -10.04 -15.26
N LEU A 147 3.12 -11.25 -15.68
CA LEU A 147 3.54 -11.85 -16.93
C LEU A 147 2.44 -11.76 -17.99
N PRO A 148 2.77 -11.38 -19.24
CA PRO A 148 1.79 -11.08 -20.29
C PRO A 148 1.04 -12.31 -20.85
N GLU A 149 1.34 -13.51 -20.37
CA GLU A 149 0.76 -14.75 -20.87
C GLU A 149 0.38 -15.66 -19.69
N PRO A 150 -0.57 -16.58 -19.87
CA PRO A 150 -0.90 -17.60 -18.88
C PRO A 150 0.33 -18.42 -18.48
N ALA A 151 0.28 -19.03 -17.29
CA ALA A 151 1.40 -19.77 -16.74
C ALA A 151 1.85 -20.92 -17.67
N ARG A 152 3.02 -20.77 -18.29
CA ARG A 152 3.70 -21.81 -19.07
C ARG A 152 5.19 -21.80 -18.79
N ASP A 153 5.87 -22.91 -18.93
CA ASP A 153 7.35 -22.90 -18.85
C ASP A 153 7.94 -22.07 -19.98
N GLY A 154 9.00 -21.32 -19.69
CA GLY A 154 9.63 -20.41 -20.64
C GLY A 154 10.52 -19.37 -20.00
N THR A 155 11.21 -18.60 -20.83
CA THR A 155 12.02 -17.45 -20.42
C THR A 155 11.57 -16.20 -21.18
N TRP A 156 11.37 -15.10 -20.47
CA TRP A 156 10.98 -13.81 -21.01
C TRP A 156 12.07 -12.78 -20.74
N ASP A 157 12.37 -11.98 -21.77
CA ASP A 157 13.09 -10.73 -21.63
C ASP A 157 12.09 -9.64 -21.21
N LEU A 158 12.23 -9.18 -19.97
CA LEU A 158 11.30 -8.22 -19.38
C LEU A 158 11.43 -6.83 -20.03
N ALA A 159 12.62 -6.44 -20.49
CA ALA A 159 12.78 -5.18 -21.22
C ALA A 159 12.06 -5.22 -22.58
N ALA A 160 12.10 -6.37 -23.27
CA ALA A 160 11.35 -6.57 -24.50
C ALA A 160 9.83 -6.57 -24.28
N VAL A 161 9.35 -7.22 -23.21
CA VAL A 161 7.93 -7.21 -22.83
C VAL A 161 7.46 -5.79 -22.49
N TYR A 162 8.26 -5.03 -21.72
CA TYR A 162 8.00 -3.64 -21.42
C TYR A 162 7.89 -2.79 -22.69
N ALA A 163 8.84 -2.94 -23.62
CA ALA A 163 8.84 -2.20 -24.87
C ALA A 163 7.60 -2.50 -25.73
N ALA A 164 7.19 -3.77 -25.80
CA ALA A 164 5.98 -4.19 -26.53
C ALA A 164 4.71 -3.57 -25.92
N ARG A 165 4.55 -3.64 -24.59
CA ARG A 165 3.39 -3.05 -23.89
C ARG A 165 3.33 -1.54 -24.04
N ARG A 166 4.48 -0.86 -23.91
CA ARG A 166 4.58 0.59 -24.14
C ARG A 166 4.17 0.97 -25.57
N ALA A 167 4.56 0.18 -26.56
CA ALA A 167 4.14 0.39 -27.95
C ALA A 167 2.62 0.18 -28.16
N SER A 168 1.98 -0.63 -27.31
CA SER A 168 0.53 -0.85 -27.30
C SER A 168 -0.25 0.14 -26.42
N GLY A 169 0.41 1.08 -25.73
CA GLY A 169 -0.24 2.06 -24.85
C GLY A 169 -0.73 1.48 -23.51
N LEU A 170 -0.07 0.42 -23.02
CA LEU A 170 -0.35 -0.24 -21.74
C LEU A 170 0.77 -0.01 -20.71
N ASP A 171 1.27 1.22 -20.62
CA ASP A 171 2.43 1.57 -19.77
C ASP A 171 2.11 1.65 -18.27
N ASP A 172 0.84 1.81 -17.89
CA ASP A 172 0.41 1.97 -16.49
C ASP A 172 0.28 0.64 -15.69
N LEU A 173 0.48 -0.52 -16.32
CA LEU A 173 0.17 -1.84 -15.74
C LEU A 173 1.39 -2.68 -15.31
N LEU A 174 2.59 -2.11 -15.38
CA LEU A 174 3.82 -2.86 -15.08
C LEU A 174 4.28 -2.67 -13.63
N ASP A 175 3.65 -3.41 -12.73
CA ASP A 175 4.13 -3.60 -11.35
C ASP A 175 5.20 -4.70 -11.31
N TRP A 176 6.36 -4.44 -11.92
CA TRP A 176 7.57 -5.19 -11.62
C TRP A 176 8.34 -4.41 -10.57
N GLY A 177 8.16 -4.81 -9.32
CA GLY A 177 8.58 -4.02 -8.18
C GLY A 177 9.20 -4.85 -7.08
N LEU A 178 10.20 -4.26 -6.44
CA LEU A 178 10.72 -4.70 -5.16
C LEU A 178 10.54 -3.55 -4.17
N GLU A 179 9.67 -3.75 -3.20
CA GLU A 179 9.45 -2.80 -2.13
C GLU A 179 10.29 -3.22 -0.91
N LEU A 180 11.17 -2.32 -0.50
CA LEU A 180 12.00 -2.45 0.69
C LEU A 180 11.68 -1.29 1.67
N GLY A 181 11.84 -1.54 2.97
CA GLY A 181 11.81 -0.51 4.03
C GLY A 181 10.61 -0.60 4.97
N ASP A 182 10.64 0.25 6.00
CA ASP A 182 9.72 0.13 7.14
C ASP A 182 8.31 0.64 6.87
N ASP A 183 8.09 1.51 5.88
CA ASP A 183 6.77 2.08 5.53
C ASP A 183 6.74 2.66 4.09
N GLY A 184 7.18 1.89 3.09
CA GLY A 184 7.07 2.28 1.66
C GLY A 184 8.06 3.36 1.17
N GLU A 185 9.00 3.81 2.02
CA GLU A 185 9.96 4.87 1.69
C GLU A 185 11.17 4.42 0.84
N SER A 186 11.40 3.11 0.66
CA SER A 186 12.53 2.59 -0.15
C SER A 186 12.06 1.66 -1.28
N ALA A 187 11.21 2.19 -2.16
CA ALA A 187 10.76 1.48 -3.35
C ALA A 187 11.85 1.44 -4.43
N TRP A 188 12.22 0.24 -4.85
CA TRP A 188 12.99 0.01 -6.07
C TRP A 188 12.03 -0.44 -7.17
N TRP A 189 12.05 0.27 -8.29
CA TRP A 189 11.22 -0.07 -9.44
C TRP A 189 12.06 -0.64 -10.56
N PHE A 190 11.42 -1.46 -11.38
CA PHE A 190 12.01 -1.96 -12.61
C PHE A 190 12.43 -0.81 -13.53
N ASP A 191 13.69 -0.82 -13.95
CA ASP A 191 14.23 0.12 -14.94
C ASP A 191 14.70 -0.68 -16.16
N PRO A 192 13.95 -0.66 -17.29
CA PRO A 192 14.32 -1.40 -18.50
C PRO A 192 15.66 -0.92 -19.11
N GLY A 193 16.14 0.26 -18.73
CA GLY A 193 17.42 0.81 -19.16
C GLY A 193 18.60 0.56 -18.21
N ALA A 194 18.35 -0.01 -17.01
CA ALA A 194 19.40 -0.25 -16.02
C ALA A 194 20.27 -1.47 -16.33
N GLY A 195 19.73 -2.45 -17.07
CA GLY A 195 20.45 -3.68 -17.41
C GLY A 195 19.50 -4.80 -17.86
N PRO A 196 20.05 -5.99 -18.19
CA PRO A 196 19.25 -7.13 -18.57
C PRO A 196 18.33 -7.55 -17.43
N SER A 197 17.09 -7.87 -17.77
CA SER A 197 16.11 -8.37 -16.82
C SER A 197 15.33 -9.52 -17.43
N THR A 198 15.29 -10.65 -16.74
CA THR A 198 14.75 -11.90 -17.25
C THR A 198 13.90 -12.57 -16.20
N LEU A 199 12.82 -13.19 -16.65
CA LEU A 199 12.05 -14.12 -15.85
C LEU A 199 12.04 -15.47 -16.53
N THR A 200 12.23 -16.54 -15.77
CA THR A 200 12.07 -17.93 -16.24
C THR A 200 11.09 -18.67 -15.36
N LEU A 201 10.11 -19.32 -15.99
CA LEU A 201 9.25 -20.33 -15.37
C LEU A 201 9.75 -21.71 -15.79
N ALA A 202 9.91 -22.60 -14.82
CA ALA A 202 10.37 -23.97 -15.03
C ALA A 202 9.65 -24.95 -14.10
N ASP A 203 9.87 -26.23 -14.37
CA ASP A 203 9.34 -27.34 -13.58
C ASP A 203 7.81 -27.32 -13.49
N ASP A 204 7.13 -27.16 -14.64
CA ASP A 204 5.68 -27.00 -14.75
C ASP A 204 5.16 -25.77 -13.97
N CYS A 205 5.80 -24.62 -14.17
CA CYS A 205 5.53 -23.34 -13.53
C CYS A 205 5.62 -23.39 -11.99
N ARG A 206 6.42 -24.31 -11.45
CA ARG A 206 6.66 -24.43 -9.99
C ARG A 206 7.85 -23.62 -9.54
N ARG A 207 8.81 -23.40 -10.44
CA ARG A 207 10.02 -22.65 -10.16
C ARG A 207 10.02 -21.36 -10.97
N VAL A 208 10.21 -20.24 -10.28
CA VAL A 208 10.46 -18.94 -10.89
C VAL A 208 11.91 -18.56 -10.63
N SER A 209 12.64 -18.25 -11.70
CA SER A 209 13.95 -17.62 -11.64
C SER A 209 13.84 -16.22 -12.23
N LEU A 210 14.13 -15.21 -11.42
CA LEU A 210 13.99 -13.80 -11.76
C LEU A 210 15.35 -13.12 -11.64
N ALA A 211 15.69 -12.29 -12.61
CA ALA A 211 16.78 -11.34 -12.54
C ALA A 211 16.23 -9.98 -12.97
N LEU A 212 16.31 -8.98 -12.10
CA LEU A 212 15.81 -7.64 -12.31
C LEU A 212 16.94 -6.63 -12.14
N SER A 213 17.08 -5.75 -13.12
CA SER A 213 17.81 -4.50 -12.97
C SER A 213 16.84 -3.44 -12.47
N LEU A 214 17.11 -2.90 -11.29
CA LEU A 214 16.24 -1.96 -10.59
C LEU A 214 16.91 -0.60 -10.46
N SER A 215 16.08 0.43 -10.36
CA SER A 215 16.48 1.80 -10.05
C SER A 215 15.67 2.33 -8.87
N GLY A 216 16.28 3.16 -8.05
CA GLY A 216 15.68 3.72 -6.84
C GLY A 216 16.42 4.95 -6.34
N ALA A 217 15.96 5.53 -5.24
CA ALA A 217 16.60 6.71 -4.63
C ALA A 217 18.07 6.44 -4.22
N ALA A 218 18.41 5.20 -3.91
CA ALA A 218 19.76 4.76 -3.52
C ALA A 218 20.65 4.33 -4.71
N GLY A 219 20.19 4.50 -5.96
CA GLY A 219 20.97 4.25 -7.17
C GLY A 219 20.41 3.09 -8.00
N ARG A 220 21.28 2.19 -8.44
CA ARG A 220 20.92 1.00 -9.24
C ARG A 220 21.30 -0.27 -8.50
N ALA A 221 20.47 -1.29 -8.62
CA ALA A 221 20.70 -2.60 -8.03
C ALA A 221 20.34 -3.69 -9.05
N THR A 222 21.00 -4.83 -8.95
CA THR A 222 20.56 -6.07 -9.60
C THR A 222 20.05 -7.01 -8.53
N VAL A 223 18.81 -7.46 -8.68
CA VAL A 223 18.17 -8.41 -7.78
C VAL A 223 17.90 -9.69 -8.53
N THR A 224 18.27 -10.81 -7.91
CA THR A 224 17.92 -12.15 -8.38
C THR A 224 17.01 -12.82 -7.36
N ALA A 225 15.99 -13.51 -7.84
CA ALA A 225 15.06 -14.26 -7.00
C ALA A 225 14.88 -15.68 -7.56
N GLU A 226 14.91 -16.65 -6.68
CA GLU A 226 14.46 -18.02 -6.94
C GLU A 226 13.25 -18.29 -6.05
N ILE A 227 12.10 -18.54 -6.66
CA ILE A 227 10.84 -18.82 -5.96
C ILE A 227 10.41 -20.24 -6.32
N THR A 228 10.32 -21.12 -5.33
CA THR A 228 9.87 -22.50 -5.52
C THR A 228 8.56 -22.71 -4.79
N ARG A 229 7.50 -22.98 -5.55
CA ARG A 229 6.17 -23.31 -5.02
C ARG A 229 6.20 -24.67 -4.36
N ALA A 230 5.56 -24.78 -3.19
CA ALA A 230 5.30 -26.08 -2.60
C ALA A 230 4.39 -26.90 -3.53
N VAL A 231 4.71 -28.18 -3.72
CA VAL A 231 3.79 -29.11 -4.39
C VAL A 231 2.62 -29.32 -3.44
N PRO A 232 1.36 -29.08 -3.86
CA PRO A 232 0.23 -29.42 -3.02
C PRO A 232 0.32 -30.90 -2.70
N ALA A 233 0.39 -31.25 -1.41
CA ALA A 233 0.35 -32.64 -0.98
C ALA A 233 -0.88 -33.28 -1.62
N ALA A 234 -0.70 -34.42 -2.30
CA ALA A 234 -1.83 -35.15 -2.85
C ALA A 234 -2.82 -35.43 -1.72
N PRO A 235 -4.13 -35.18 -1.91
CA PRO A 235 -5.12 -35.53 -0.89
C PRO A 235 -5.03 -37.03 -0.64
N LEU A 236 -4.76 -37.39 0.62
CA LEU A 236 -4.71 -38.77 1.11
C LEU A 236 -6.10 -39.43 1.05
#